data_AF-A0A6J1UGC2-F1
#
_entry.id   AF-A0A6J1UGC2-F1
#
_cell.length_a   1.000
_cell.length_b   1.000
_cell.length_c   1.000
_cell.angle_alpha   90.00
_cell.angle_beta   90.00
_cell.angle_gamma   90.00
#
_symmetry.space_group_name_H-M   'P 1'
#
loop_
_entity.id
_entity.type
_entity.pdbx_description
1 polymer ?
#
loop_
_entity_poly.entity_id
_entity_poly.type
_entity_poly.pdbx_seq_one_letter_code
_entity_poly.pdbx_strand_id
1 'polypeptide(L)'
;MAGATGAAPSGADESLQRKMSLQRCELCNTEAAKYRCPRCMKYSCSLACVKKHKALYSCNGIREKAAFVSVNEFSNLTLLSDYRFLEDGGRMTDCAARDTISHKPKSNRFVNFLRNRARRCKICLQTLPIGFTKRRENSTFYSNKEQKFYWHLKLIFPQSHAKFTEQRVPDDKPLYDILKTYIDPQECDPVKQQRLKIYTISPQSDIQILMKLENRPHNSVRYQELDANKSLLDNLKGKVVIEYPTLHVVLRKFTTDMVILGQNVNKEINKSNEDMIKENSSSEEGEIHDSS
;
A
#
# COMPACT_ATOMS: atom_id res chain seq x y z
N MET A 1 86.88 -10.21 7.49
CA MET A 1 86.51 -11.19 6.45
C MET A 1 85.90 -12.40 7.14
N ALA A 2 84.76 -12.88 6.62
CA ALA A 2 84.03 -14.11 7.00
C ALA A 2 83.49 -14.16 8.45
N GLY A 3 82.29 -14.63 8.76
CA GLY A 3 81.26 -15.34 8.00
C GLY A 3 80.55 -16.33 8.93
N ALA A 4 79.23 -16.17 9.07
CA ALA A 4 78.15 -17.05 9.59
C ALA A 4 78.51 -18.43 10.21
N THR A 5 77.87 -18.88 11.29
CA THR A 5 76.47 -19.38 11.28
C THR A 5 76.02 -19.68 12.72
N GLY A 6 74.83 -19.22 13.11
CA GLY A 6 74.19 -19.56 14.38
C GLY A 6 72.73 -19.93 14.11
N ALA A 7 72.40 -21.21 14.31
CA ALA A 7 71.09 -21.79 14.07
C ALA A 7 70.04 -21.26 15.06
N ALA A 8 68.88 -20.87 14.55
CA ALA A 8 67.70 -20.53 15.34
C ALA A 8 66.91 -21.80 15.69
N PRO A 9 66.43 -21.97 16.94
CA PRO A 9 65.36 -22.91 17.22
C PRO A 9 64.01 -22.22 17.03
N SER A 10 63.23 -22.84 16.16
CA SER A 10 61.81 -22.66 15.93
C SER A 10 60.96 -23.07 17.15
N GLY A 11 59.86 -22.34 17.36
CA GLY A 11 58.60 -22.94 17.79
C GLY A 11 58.10 -22.51 19.17
N ALA A 12 57.05 -21.70 19.17
CA ALA A 12 55.76 -21.95 19.84
C ALA A 12 54.96 -20.64 19.90
N ASP A 13 54.29 -20.28 18.80
CA ASP A 13 53.18 -19.32 18.86
C ASP A 13 51.88 -20.14 18.94
N GLU A 14 51.51 -20.47 20.18
CA GLU A 14 50.29 -21.21 20.51
C GLU A 14 49.09 -20.27 20.36
N SER A 15 48.67 -20.10 19.10
CA SER A 15 47.48 -19.33 18.76
C SER A 15 46.22 -20.01 19.33
N LEU A 16 45.54 -19.29 20.23
CA LEU A 16 44.21 -19.59 20.75
C LEU A 16 43.24 -19.88 19.58
N GLN A 17 43.06 -21.15 19.23
CA GLN A 17 42.02 -21.58 18.29
C GLN A 17 40.67 -21.40 18.97
N ARG A 18 40.04 -20.24 18.71
CA ARG A 18 38.62 -20.02 19.00
C ARG A 18 37.83 -21.19 18.42
N LYS A 19 37.04 -21.86 19.27
CA LYS A 19 36.07 -22.93 18.93
C LYS A 19 34.94 -22.40 18.02
N MET A 20 35.27 -21.88 16.84
CA MET A 20 34.32 -21.46 15.82
C MET A 20 34.28 -22.54 14.75
N SER A 21 33.34 -23.47 14.95
CA SER A 21 32.83 -24.46 14.00
C SER A 21 33.81 -25.05 12.98
N LEU A 22 34.13 -26.33 13.12
CA LEU A 22 34.80 -27.19 12.12
C LEU A 22 34.05 -27.29 10.76
N GLN A 23 32.96 -26.54 10.58
CA GLN A 23 32.08 -26.60 9.43
C GLN A 23 32.54 -25.61 8.35
N ARG A 24 32.63 -26.07 7.11
CA ARG A 24 32.95 -25.22 5.94
C ARG A 24 31.71 -24.43 5.51
N CYS A 25 31.93 -23.35 4.77
CA CYS A 25 30.84 -22.59 4.16
C CYS A 25 30.06 -23.46 3.16
N GLU A 26 28.76 -23.65 3.36
CA GLU A 26 27.91 -24.50 2.51
C GLU A 26 27.68 -23.96 1.08
N LEU A 27 28.13 -22.73 0.79
CA LEU A 27 27.94 -22.11 -0.52
C LEU A 27 29.18 -22.10 -1.39
N CYS A 28 30.34 -21.85 -0.79
CA CYS A 28 31.59 -21.80 -1.54
C CYS A 28 32.51 -22.98 -1.21
N ASN A 29 32.30 -23.67 -0.09
CA ASN A 29 33.12 -24.80 0.40
C ASN A 29 34.64 -24.51 0.51
N THR A 30 35.07 -23.27 0.32
CA THR A 30 36.49 -22.86 0.33
C THR A 30 36.97 -22.50 1.73
N GLU A 31 36.23 -21.64 2.43
CA GLU A 31 36.60 -21.10 3.73
C GLU A 31 35.78 -21.72 4.87
N ALA A 32 36.35 -21.70 6.08
CA ALA A 32 35.63 -22.02 7.30
C ALA A 32 34.43 -21.09 7.51
N ALA A 33 33.33 -21.63 7.99
CA ALA A 33 32.14 -20.85 8.26
C ALA A 33 32.36 -19.86 9.41
N LYS A 34 31.95 -18.61 9.20
CA LYS A 34 32.01 -17.54 10.21
C LYS A 34 30.63 -17.17 10.74
N TYR A 35 29.58 -17.43 9.96
CA TYR A 35 28.22 -17.04 10.24
C TYR A 35 27.26 -18.21 10.05
N ARG A 36 26.18 -18.23 10.83
CA ARG A 36 25.09 -19.20 10.73
C ARG A 36 23.75 -18.48 10.58
N CYS A 37 22.96 -18.87 9.58
CA CYS A 37 21.66 -18.26 9.34
C CYS A 37 20.66 -18.67 10.44
N PRO A 38 19.97 -17.73 11.10
CA PRO A 38 19.07 -18.05 12.21
C PRO A 38 17.74 -18.67 11.77
N ARG A 39 17.40 -18.64 10.46
CA ARG A 39 16.19 -19.28 9.92
C ARG A 39 16.44 -20.74 9.52
N CYS A 40 17.39 -20.95 8.62
CA CYS A 40 17.64 -22.26 8.00
C CYS A 40 18.92 -22.92 8.50
N MET A 41 19.60 -22.33 9.48
CA MET A 41 20.80 -22.87 10.13
C MET A 41 22.03 -23.09 9.24
N LYS A 42 21.99 -22.64 7.97
CA LYS A 42 23.08 -22.77 7.01
C LYS A 42 24.32 -21.97 7.39
N TYR A 43 25.47 -22.58 7.16
CA TYR A 43 26.78 -22.00 7.45
C TYR A 43 27.35 -21.20 6.28
N SER A 44 27.93 -20.04 6.56
CA SER A 44 28.52 -19.14 5.55
C SER A 44 29.81 -18.46 6.04
N CYS A 45 30.78 -18.23 5.15
CA CYS A 45 32.07 -17.61 5.49
C CYS A 45 32.07 -16.07 5.38
N SER A 46 31.23 -15.49 4.54
CA SER A 46 31.26 -14.06 4.20
C SER A 46 29.89 -13.49 3.87
N LEU A 47 29.77 -12.15 3.87
CA LEU A 47 28.54 -11.45 3.50
C LEU A 47 28.06 -11.79 2.07
N ALA A 48 28.99 -11.99 1.13
CA ALA A 48 28.66 -12.42 -0.21
C ALA A 48 27.97 -13.79 -0.21
N CYS A 49 28.48 -14.74 0.59
CA CYS A 49 27.81 -16.02 0.79
C CYS A 49 26.46 -15.84 1.49
N VAL A 50 26.36 -14.99 2.51
CA VAL A 50 25.06 -14.69 3.15
C VAL A 50 24.02 -14.20 2.12
N LYS A 51 24.37 -13.26 1.25
CA LYS A 51 23.44 -12.76 0.21
C LYS A 51 23.11 -13.83 -0.84
N LYS A 52 24.09 -14.59 -1.29
CA LYS A 52 23.89 -15.70 -2.23
C LYS A 52 22.93 -16.76 -1.67
N HIS A 53 23.03 -17.15 -0.40
CA HIS A 53 22.10 -18.16 0.15
C HIS A 53 20.68 -17.60 0.23
N LYS A 54 20.53 -16.32 0.61
CA LYS A 54 19.20 -15.70 0.72
C LYS A 54 18.49 -15.65 -0.62
N ALA A 55 19.23 -15.37 -1.70
CA ALA A 55 18.70 -15.39 -3.06
C ALA A 55 18.37 -16.81 -3.53
N LEU A 56 19.29 -17.76 -3.36
CA LEU A 56 19.12 -19.15 -3.86
C LEU A 56 18.01 -19.91 -3.15
N TYR A 57 17.89 -19.76 -1.82
CA TYR A 57 16.92 -20.49 -1.00
C TYR A 57 15.71 -19.66 -0.59
N SER A 58 15.52 -18.49 -1.21
CA SER A 58 14.46 -17.52 -0.87
C SER A 58 14.31 -17.28 0.65
N CYS A 59 15.45 -17.20 1.35
CA CYS A 59 15.49 -17.14 2.81
C CYS A 59 15.53 -15.69 3.29
N ASN A 60 14.51 -15.26 4.05
CA ASN A 60 14.51 -13.92 4.68
C ASN A 60 15.62 -13.74 5.74
N GLY A 61 16.19 -14.83 6.27
CA GLY A 61 17.22 -14.81 7.31
C GLY A 61 16.72 -14.38 8.69
N ILE A 62 15.41 -14.46 8.95
CA ILE A 62 14.78 -14.14 10.24
C ILE A 62 14.30 -15.46 10.84
N ARG A 63 14.66 -15.74 12.09
CA ARG A 63 14.20 -16.92 12.83
C ARG A 63 12.69 -16.86 13.02
N GLU A 64 12.02 -17.97 12.74
CA GLU A 64 10.61 -18.13 13.07
C GLU A 64 10.48 -18.43 14.56
N LYS A 65 10.05 -17.41 15.34
CA LYS A 65 9.94 -17.53 16.80
C LYS A 65 8.78 -18.43 17.24
N ALA A 66 7.75 -18.58 16.42
CA ALA A 66 6.53 -19.35 16.71
C ALA A 66 6.46 -20.68 15.93
N ALA A 67 7.61 -21.23 15.52
CA ALA A 67 7.64 -22.51 14.82
C ALA A 67 7.16 -23.63 15.76
N PHE A 68 6.31 -24.52 15.25
CA PHE A 68 5.82 -25.66 16.02
C PHE A 68 6.96 -26.61 16.38
N VAL A 69 7.01 -27.00 17.65
CA VAL A 69 7.93 -28.02 18.16
C VAL A 69 7.06 -29.09 18.82
N SER A 70 7.28 -30.35 18.43
CA SER A 70 6.55 -31.47 19.03
C SER A 70 6.89 -31.61 20.52
N VAL A 71 5.98 -32.16 21.31
CA VAL A 71 6.20 -32.36 22.76
C VAL A 71 7.45 -33.19 23.04
N ASN A 72 7.76 -34.15 22.16
CA ASN A 72 8.93 -35.03 22.29
C ASN A 72 10.26 -34.30 22.06
N GLU A 73 10.25 -33.23 21.27
CA GLU A 73 11.43 -32.42 20.95
C GLU A 73 11.50 -31.13 21.79
N PHE A 74 10.49 -30.91 22.64
CA PHE A 74 10.42 -29.74 23.49
C PHE A 74 11.51 -29.81 24.57
N SER A 75 12.46 -28.89 24.50
CA SER A 75 13.61 -28.83 25.41
C SER A 75 13.58 -27.54 26.24
N ASN A 76 14.41 -27.49 27.29
CA ASN A 76 14.61 -26.28 28.07
C ASN A 76 15.05 -25.08 27.22
N LEU A 77 15.76 -25.31 26.10
CA LEU A 77 16.12 -24.23 25.18
C LEU A 77 14.92 -23.68 24.42
N THR A 78 13.95 -24.53 24.08
CA THR A 78 12.67 -24.12 23.47
C THR A 78 11.88 -23.28 24.46
N LEU A 79 11.74 -23.74 25.71
CA LEU A 79 11.06 -22.99 26.78
C LEU A 79 11.67 -21.59 27.01
N LEU A 80 13.00 -21.48 27.08
CA LEU A 80 13.68 -20.19 27.22
C LEU A 80 13.46 -19.27 26.01
N SER A 81 13.38 -19.85 24.81
CA SER A 81 13.06 -19.11 23.59
C SER A 81 11.66 -18.51 23.66
N ASP A 82 10.69 -19.28 24.14
CA ASP A 82 9.28 -18.88 24.26
C ASP A 82 9.09 -17.84 25.37
N TYR A 83 9.74 -18.03 26.52
CA TYR A 83 9.76 -17.06 27.59
C TYR A 83 10.30 -15.70 27.12
N ARG A 84 11.44 -15.70 26.42
CA ARG A 84 12.01 -14.46 25.84
C ARG A 84 11.11 -13.83 24.79
N PHE A 85 10.40 -14.64 24.01
CA PHE A 85 9.41 -14.14 23.04
C PHE A 85 8.26 -13.41 23.74
N LEU A 86 7.73 -13.97 24.83
CA LEU A 86 6.70 -13.31 25.64
C LEU A 86 7.22 -12.02 26.28
N GLU A 87 8.43 -12.04 26.84
CA GLU A 87 9.06 -10.82 27.37
C GLU A 87 9.29 -9.76 26.30
N ASP A 88 9.72 -10.14 25.08
CA ASP A 88 9.85 -9.22 23.95
C ASP A 88 8.51 -8.56 23.63
N GLY A 89 7.41 -9.33 23.67
CA GLY A 89 6.06 -8.82 23.54
C GLY A 89 5.70 -7.84 24.65
N GLY A 90 5.98 -8.18 25.91
CA GLY A 90 5.80 -7.31 27.06
C GLY A 90 6.58 -6.00 26.93
N ARG A 91 7.88 -6.08 26.59
CA ARG A 91 8.72 -4.90 26.32
C ARG A 91 8.15 -4.04 25.20
N MET A 92 7.68 -4.63 24.09
CA MET A 92 7.05 -3.88 23.00
C MET A 92 5.82 -3.09 23.49
N THR A 93 4.96 -3.73 24.27
CA THR A 93 3.76 -3.07 24.82
C THR A 93 4.11 -1.96 25.80
N ASP A 94 5.08 -2.18 26.68
CA ASP A 94 5.56 -1.18 27.64
C ASP A 94 6.24 0.01 26.93
N CYS A 95 7.06 -0.25 25.91
CA CYS A 95 7.62 0.80 25.06
C CYS A 95 6.51 1.61 24.37
N ALA A 96 5.47 0.96 23.85
CA ALA A 96 4.34 1.65 23.23
C ALA A 96 3.51 2.47 24.23
N ALA A 97 3.33 1.96 25.46
CA ALA A 97 2.66 2.67 26.56
C ALA A 97 3.47 3.86 27.09
N ARG A 98 4.80 3.81 26.99
CA ARG A 98 5.68 4.94 27.34
C ARG A 98 5.92 5.89 26.17
N ASP A 99 5.47 5.55 24.96
CA ASP A 99 5.66 6.39 23.79
C ASP A 99 4.84 7.68 23.92
N THR A 100 5.55 8.77 24.21
CA THR A 100 5.01 10.12 24.31
C THR A 100 4.25 10.56 23.04
N ILE A 101 4.54 9.98 21.88
CA ILE A 101 3.84 10.24 20.62
C ILE A 101 2.42 9.66 20.64
N SER A 102 2.23 8.49 21.27
CA SER A 102 0.92 7.85 21.47
C SER A 102 0.09 8.58 22.53
N HIS A 103 0.75 9.11 23.57
CA HIS A 103 0.12 9.73 24.74
C HIS A 103 -0.02 11.27 24.67
N LYS A 104 0.43 11.95 23.61
CA LYS A 104 0.14 13.38 23.42
C LYS A 104 -1.38 13.60 23.35
N PRO A 105 -1.91 14.64 24.02
CA PRO A 105 -3.35 14.91 24.01
C PRO A 105 -3.86 15.01 22.57
N LYS A 106 -4.87 14.17 22.25
CA LYS A 106 -5.47 13.99 20.91
C LYS A 106 -6.09 15.27 20.32
N SER A 107 -6.21 16.33 21.11
CA SER A 107 -6.71 17.63 20.67
C SER A 107 -5.57 18.50 20.16
N ASN A 108 -5.15 18.26 18.93
CA ASN A 108 -4.44 19.31 18.20
C ASN A 108 -5.47 20.39 17.84
N ARG A 109 -5.40 21.57 18.49
CA ARG A 109 -6.31 22.71 18.23
C ARG A 109 -6.47 22.99 16.73
N PHE A 110 -5.38 22.83 15.97
CA PHE A 110 -5.36 22.94 14.51
C PHE A 110 -6.22 21.89 13.79
N VAL A 111 -6.17 20.63 14.22
CA VAL A 111 -6.98 19.55 13.65
C VAL A 111 -8.46 19.77 13.93
N ASN A 112 -8.80 20.17 15.15
CA ASN A 112 -10.18 20.49 15.51
C ASN A 112 -10.69 21.71 14.72
N PHE A 113 -9.84 22.71 14.53
CA PHE A 113 -10.12 23.86 13.67
C PHE A 113 -10.42 23.43 12.22
N LEU A 114 -9.55 22.63 11.60
CA LEU A 114 -9.76 22.11 10.24
C LEU A 114 -11.06 21.29 10.16
N ARG A 115 -11.30 20.39 11.12
CA ARG A 115 -12.52 19.57 11.17
C ARG A 115 -13.78 20.41 11.27
N ASN A 116 -13.77 21.43 12.13
CA ASN A 116 -14.92 22.33 12.30
C ASN A 116 -15.17 23.14 11.03
N ARG A 117 -14.11 23.59 10.35
CA ARG A 117 -14.26 24.31 9.07
C ARG A 117 -14.76 23.40 7.95
N ALA A 118 -14.26 22.16 7.87
CA ALA A 118 -14.73 21.17 6.91
C ALA A 118 -16.22 20.85 7.11
N ARG A 119 -16.68 20.75 8.37
CA ARG A 119 -18.11 20.56 8.70
C ARG A 119 -18.98 21.71 8.18
N ARG A 120 -18.51 22.96 8.21
CA ARG A 120 -19.24 24.11 7.63
C ARG A 120 -19.39 23.98 6.12
N CYS A 121 -18.37 23.44 5.44
CA CYS A 121 -18.42 23.09 4.03
C CYS A 121 -19.19 21.79 3.73
N LYS A 122 -19.84 21.18 4.75
CA LYS A 122 -20.52 19.88 4.68
C LYS A 122 -19.59 18.71 4.27
N ILE A 123 -18.32 18.79 4.64
CA ILE A 123 -17.32 17.73 4.42
C ILE A 123 -17.03 17.05 5.76
N CYS A 124 -17.08 15.72 5.81
CA CYS A 124 -16.72 14.96 7.01
C CYS A 124 -15.23 14.61 7.00
N LEU A 125 -14.40 15.50 7.58
CA LEU A 125 -12.96 15.30 7.69
C LEU A 125 -12.61 14.46 8.94
N GLN A 126 -12.07 13.27 8.71
CA GLN A 126 -11.52 12.40 9.74
C GLN A 126 -9.99 12.48 9.72
N THR A 127 -9.37 12.43 10.90
CA THR A 127 -7.91 12.51 11.04
C THR A 127 -7.35 11.22 11.62
N LEU A 128 -6.24 10.76 11.06
CA LEU A 128 -5.51 9.58 11.50
C LEU A 128 -4.51 9.94 12.63
N PRO A 129 -4.14 8.96 13.46
CA PRO A 129 -3.09 9.15 14.45
C PRO A 129 -1.75 9.57 13.81
N ILE A 130 -0.94 10.30 14.58
CA ILE A 130 0.35 10.89 14.16
C ILE A 130 1.38 9.87 13.62
N GLY A 131 1.26 8.59 14.01
CA GLY A 131 2.12 7.51 13.54
C GLY A 131 1.88 7.11 12.07
N PHE A 132 0.72 7.42 11.51
CA PHE A 132 0.36 7.00 10.14
C PHE A 132 1.10 7.83 9.09
N THR A 133 1.62 7.17 8.06
CA THR A 133 2.30 7.82 6.91
C THR A 133 1.40 8.86 6.26
N LYS A 134 0.12 8.52 6.06
CA LYS A 134 -0.89 9.44 5.51
C LYS A 134 -1.01 10.75 6.32
N ARG A 135 -0.85 10.69 7.65
CA ARG A 135 -0.87 11.89 8.51
C ARG A 135 0.40 12.72 8.36
N ARG A 136 1.56 12.07 8.20
CA ARG A 136 2.86 12.73 8.05
C ARG A 136 3.02 13.42 6.69
N GLU A 137 2.47 12.82 5.64
CA GLU A 137 2.47 13.38 4.29
C GLU A 137 1.49 14.56 4.13
N ASN A 138 0.49 14.66 5.01
CA ASN A 138 -0.61 15.59 4.82
C ASN A 138 -0.15 17.06 4.92
N SER A 139 -0.33 17.80 3.82
CA SER A 139 -0.09 19.24 3.72
C SER A 139 -1.38 20.07 3.59
N THR A 140 -2.56 19.50 3.91
CA THR A 140 -3.84 20.23 3.86
C THR A 140 -3.85 21.35 4.87
N PHE A 141 -4.23 22.55 4.45
CA PHE A 141 -4.45 23.67 5.35
C PHE A 141 -5.63 24.53 4.86
N TYR A 142 -6.10 25.41 5.74
CA TYR A 142 -7.22 26.30 5.44
C TYR A 142 -6.74 27.76 5.52
N SER A 143 -6.97 28.53 4.45
CA SER A 143 -6.65 29.95 4.41
C SER A 143 -7.82 30.77 4.93
N ASN A 144 -7.63 31.42 6.09
CA ASN A 144 -8.67 32.27 6.66
C ASN A 144 -8.86 33.59 5.88
N LYS A 145 -7.84 34.05 5.14
CA LYS A 145 -7.95 35.26 4.31
C LYS A 145 -8.89 35.03 3.12
N GLU A 146 -8.70 33.91 2.43
CA GLU A 146 -9.46 33.58 1.21
C GLU A 146 -10.73 32.78 1.50
N GLN A 147 -10.90 32.33 2.74
CA GLN A 147 -11.97 31.43 3.19
C GLN A 147 -12.02 30.08 2.47
N LYS A 148 -10.87 29.56 2.02
CA LYS A 148 -10.75 28.38 1.15
C LYS A 148 -9.83 27.31 1.71
N PHE A 149 -10.11 26.06 1.34
CA PHE A 149 -9.22 24.93 1.62
C PHE A 149 -8.16 24.77 0.53
N TYR A 150 -6.93 24.54 0.97
CA TYR A 150 -5.85 24.06 0.13
C TYR A 150 -5.60 22.60 0.46
N TRP A 151 -6.01 21.72 -0.44
CA TRP A 151 -5.95 20.29 -0.26
C TRP A 151 -4.60 19.71 -0.66
N HIS A 152 -4.19 18.68 0.07
CA HIS A 152 -3.25 17.69 -0.41
C HIS A 152 -4.09 16.67 -1.20
N LEU A 153 -3.74 16.35 -2.44
CA LEU A 153 -4.46 15.36 -3.24
C LEU A 153 -3.53 14.21 -3.57
N LYS A 154 -4.06 13.00 -3.49
CA LYS A 154 -3.35 11.81 -3.99
C LYS A 154 -4.08 11.28 -5.21
N LEU A 155 -3.40 11.31 -6.35
CA LEU A 155 -3.89 10.78 -7.62
C LEU A 155 -3.32 9.39 -7.82
N ILE A 156 -4.19 8.41 -8.01
CA ILE A 156 -3.82 7.03 -8.29
C ILE A 156 -4.32 6.69 -9.68
N PHE A 157 -3.42 6.18 -10.50
CA PHE A 157 -3.71 5.70 -11.85
C PHE A 157 -3.50 4.18 -11.84
N PRO A 158 -4.56 3.38 -11.64
CA PRO A 158 -4.45 1.93 -11.49
C PRO A 158 -3.80 1.27 -12.70
N GLN A 159 -4.17 1.69 -13.92
CA GLN A 159 -3.70 1.08 -15.18
C GLN A 159 -2.20 1.26 -15.44
N SER A 160 -1.59 2.32 -14.91
CA SER A 160 -0.15 2.58 -15.05
C SER A 160 0.62 2.31 -13.76
N HIS A 161 -0.07 1.78 -12.73
CA HIS A 161 0.43 1.68 -11.36
C HIS A 161 1.14 2.96 -10.87
N ALA A 162 0.69 4.12 -11.34
CA ALA A 162 1.29 5.41 -11.00
C ALA A 162 0.54 6.07 -9.85
N LYS A 163 1.31 6.68 -8.95
CA LYS A 163 0.80 7.42 -7.79
C LYS A 163 1.46 8.79 -7.80
N PHE A 164 0.66 9.83 -7.82
CA PHE A 164 1.13 11.20 -7.77
C PHE A 164 0.49 11.91 -6.58
N THR A 165 1.22 12.89 -6.06
CA THR A 165 0.79 13.69 -4.92
C THR A 165 0.84 15.14 -5.34
N GLU A 166 -0.31 15.78 -5.32
CA GLU A 166 -0.46 17.22 -5.56
C GLU A 166 -0.63 17.94 -4.24
N GLN A 167 0.07 19.06 -4.09
CA GLN A 167 0.05 19.85 -2.86
C GLN A 167 -0.58 21.20 -3.12
N ARG A 168 -1.33 21.71 -2.12
CA ARG A 168 -1.92 23.04 -2.12
C ARG A 168 -2.90 23.29 -3.28
N VAL A 169 -3.75 22.30 -3.55
CA VAL A 169 -4.80 22.44 -4.57
C VAL A 169 -5.99 23.19 -3.96
N PRO A 170 -6.36 24.38 -4.47
CA PRO A 170 -7.53 25.10 -3.98
C PRO A 170 -8.82 24.33 -4.25
N ASP A 171 -9.81 24.52 -3.39
CA ASP A 171 -11.11 23.85 -3.42
C ASP A 171 -12.04 24.30 -4.56
N ASP A 172 -11.86 25.52 -5.07
CA ASP A 172 -12.65 26.04 -6.21
C ASP A 172 -12.23 25.45 -7.56
N LYS A 173 -11.02 24.90 -7.68
CA LYS A 173 -10.55 24.37 -8.96
C LYS A 173 -11.41 23.18 -9.40
N PRO A 174 -11.85 23.12 -10.66
CA PRO A 174 -12.54 21.96 -11.19
C PRO A 174 -11.58 20.78 -11.30
N LEU A 175 -12.11 19.57 -11.18
CA LEU A 175 -11.30 18.35 -11.28
C LEU A 175 -10.67 18.20 -12.68
N TYR A 176 -11.35 18.69 -13.72
CA TYR A 176 -10.82 18.74 -15.08
C TYR A 176 -9.47 19.48 -15.14
N ASP A 177 -9.38 20.70 -14.60
CA ASP A 177 -8.14 21.50 -14.63
C ASP A 177 -7.01 20.81 -13.86
N ILE A 178 -7.32 20.13 -12.74
CA ILE A 178 -6.33 19.38 -11.96
C ILE A 178 -5.77 18.21 -12.77
N LEU A 179 -6.63 17.53 -13.54
CA LEU A 179 -6.22 16.40 -14.37
C LEU A 179 -5.57 16.83 -15.68
N LYS A 180 -5.87 18.02 -16.18
CA LYS A 180 -5.29 18.60 -17.39
C LYS A 180 -3.75 18.57 -17.33
N THR A 181 -3.18 18.96 -16.19
CA THR A 181 -1.72 18.92 -15.94
C THR A 181 -1.11 17.51 -16.05
N TYR A 182 -1.91 16.46 -16.00
CA TYR A 182 -1.46 15.07 -16.08
C TYR A 182 -1.80 14.37 -17.40
N ILE A 183 -2.94 14.72 -18.00
CA ILE A 183 -3.46 14.08 -19.21
C ILE A 183 -2.93 14.79 -20.46
N ASP A 184 -2.80 16.12 -20.42
CA ASP A 184 -2.45 16.88 -21.61
C ASP A 184 -0.96 16.75 -21.95
N PRO A 185 -0.62 16.41 -23.22
CA PRO A 185 0.76 16.27 -23.69
C PRO A 185 1.60 17.55 -23.59
N GLN A 186 0.99 18.71 -23.36
CA GLN A 186 1.66 20.00 -23.40
C GLN A 186 2.06 20.52 -22.01
N GLU A 187 1.33 20.15 -20.95
CA GLU A 187 1.57 20.60 -19.57
C GLU A 187 2.19 19.50 -18.68
N CYS A 188 2.15 18.24 -19.13
CA CYS A 188 2.61 17.12 -18.32
C CYS A 188 4.14 16.91 -18.45
N ASP A 189 4.83 16.64 -17.34
CA ASP A 189 6.25 16.33 -17.37
C ASP A 189 6.53 15.10 -18.26
N PRO A 190 7.60 15.07 -19.08
CA PRO A 190 7.87 13.97 -20.01
C PRO A 190 7.98 12.59 -19.32
N VAL A 191 8.45 12.56 -18.07
CA VAL A 191 8.52 11.33 -17.25
C VAL A 191 7.12 10.87 -16.80
N LYS A 192 6.23 11.82 -16.47
CA LYS A 192 4.84 11.52 -16.10
C LYS A 192 4.04 11.07 -17.33
N GLN A 193 4.24 11.72 -18.47
CA GLN A 193 3.65 11.32 -19.76
C GLN A 193 4.03 9.90 -20.15
N GLN A 194 5.31 9.53 -20.02
CA GLN A 194 5.75 8.18 -20.36
C GLN A 194 5.03 7.10 -19.54
N ARG A 195 4.72 7.39 -18.26
CA ARG A 195 3.95 6.50 -17.40
C ARG A 195 2.46 6.54 -17.68
N LEU A 196 1.94 7.65 -18.20
CA LEU A 196 0.52 7.89 -18.42
C LEU A 196 0.05 7.74 -19.87
N LYS A 197 0.90 7.19 -20.77
CA LYS A 197 0.60 7.01 -22.20
C LYS A 197 -0.80 6.47 -22.49
N ILE A 198 -1.27 5.50 -21.71
CA ILE A 198 -2.60 4.88 -21.88
C ILE A 198 -3.73 5.92 -21.72
N TYR A 199 -3.57 6.88 -20.81
CA TYR A 199 -4.53 7.95 -20.56
C TYR A 199 -4.42 9.10 -21.56
N THR A 200 -3.21 9.39 -22.07
CA THR A 200 -2.99 10.41 -23.11
C THR A 200 -3.55 10.00 -24.47
N ILE A 201 -3.52 8.71 -24.79
CA ILE A 201 -4.03 8.17 -26.07
C ILE A 201 -5.57 8.01 -26.04
N SER A 202 -6.15 7.87 -24.85
CA SER A 202 -7.59 7.67 -24.69
C SER A 202 -8.35 8.99 -24.76
N PRO A 203 -9.57 9.03 -25.32
CA PRO A 203 -10.38 10.24 -25.32
C PRO A 203 -10.74 10.65 -23.89
N GLN A 204 -10.75 11.96 -23.62
CA GLN A 204 -11.05 12.50 -22.29
C GLN A 204 -12.42 12.04 -21.75
N SER A 205 -13.37 11.73 -22.63
CA SER A 205 -14.69 11.19 -22.30
C SER A 205 -14.66 9.80 -21.67
N ASP A 206 -13.59 9.02 -21.88
CA ASP A 206 -13.43 7.68 -21.30
C ASP A 206 -12.84 7.73 -19.88
N ILE A 207 -12.45 8.90 -19.38
CA ILE A 207 -11.80 9.04 -18.08
C ILE A 207 -12.86 9.24 -17.00
N GLN A 208 -12.92 8.31 -16.06
CA GLN A 208 -13.73 8.38 -14.85
C GLN A 208 -12.87 8.65 -13.64
N ILE A 209 -13.35 9.57 -12.80
CA ILE A 209 -12.70 9.93 -11.55
C ILE A 209 -13.49 9.28 -10.42
N LEU A 210 -12.82 8.42 -9.68
CA LEU A 210 -13.44 7.62 -8.63
C LEU A 210 -12.82 7.98 -7.28
N MET A 211 -13.64 8.17 -6.26
CA MET A 211 -13.19 8.29 -4.88
C MET A 211 -13.65 7.06 -4.09
N LYS A 212 -12.75 6.45 -3.33
CA LYS A 212 -13.11 5.36 -2.42
C LYS A 212 -14.09 5.87 -1.36
N LEU A 213 -15.18 5.15 -1.15
CA LEU A 213 -16.07 5.41 -0.03
C LEU A 213 -15.51 4.83 1.26
N GLU A 214 -15.43 5.68 2.27
CA GLU A 214 -14.96 5.31 3.61
C GLU A 214 -16.15 5.03 4.55
N ASN A 215 -15.91 4.27 5.62
CA ASN A 215 -16.89 3.93 6.67
C ASN A 215 -18.12 3.12 6.22
N ARG A 216 -17.93 2.12 5.36
CA ARG A 216 -18.97 1.14 5.02
C ARG A 216 -19.00 -0.03 6.01
N PRO A 217 -20.19 -0.60 6.32
CA PRO A 217 -20.27 -1.85 7.08
C PRO A 217 -19.52 -2.96 6.32
N HIS A 218 -18.82 -3.83 7.05
CA HIS A 218 -18.02 -4.93 6.51
C HIS A 218 -16.81 -4.52 5.62
N ASN A 219 -16.38 -3.24 5.67
CA ASN A 219 -15.21 -2.73 4.93
C ASN A 219 -15.25 -3.02 3.41
N SER A 220 -16.46 -3.12 2.83
CA SER A 220 -16.62 -3.36 1.40
C SER A 220 -16.03 -2.18 0.61
N VAL A 221 -15.02 -2.44 -0.22
CA VAL A 221 -14.41 -1.39 -1.05
C VAL A 221 -15.38 -1.05 -2.18
N ARG A 222 -15.92 0.17 -2.14
CA ARG A 222 -16.78 0.72 -3.19
C ARG A 222 -16.29 2.10 -3.57
N TYR A 223 -16.53 2.47 -4.82
CA TYR A 223 -16.11 3.73 -5.39
C TYR A 223 -17.31 4.59 -5.75
N GLN A 224 -17.16 5.90 -5.63
CA GLN A 224 -18.13 6.87 -6.10
C GLN A 224 -17.53 7.70 -7.22
N GLU A 225 -18.29 7.85 -8.31
CA GLU A 225 -17.94 8.70 -9.43
C GLU A 225 -17.99 10.19 -9.02
N LEU A 226 -16.93 10.92 -9.38
CA LEU A 226 -16.82 12.36 -9.24
C LEU A 226 -17.06 13.01 -10.60
N ASP A 227 -17.66 14.19 -10.56
CA ASP A 227 -17.97 14.96 -11.75
C ASP A 227 -16.77 15.86 -12.09
N ALA A 228 -16.20 15.67 -13.28
CA ALA A 228 -15.01 16.40 -13.73
C ALA A 228 -15.24 17.92 -13.86
N ASN A 229 -16.48 18.33 -14.16
CA ASN A 229 -16.81 19.73 -14.43
C ASN A 229 -17.09 20.53 -13.15
N LYS A 230 -17.31 19.84 -12.03
CA LYS A 230 -17.58 20.48 -10.73
C LYS A 230 -16.29 20.78 -9.99
N SER A 231 -16.36 21.80 -9.13
CA SER A 231 -15.28 22.16 -8.20
C SER A 231 -14.93 20.96 -7.30
N LEU A 232 -13.69 20.96 -6.79
CA LEU A 232 -13.28 19.99 -5.78
C LEU A 232 -14.18 20.08 -4.53
N LEU A 233 -14.58 21.29 -4.13
CA LEU A 233 -15.47 21.51 -3.00
C LEU A 233 -16.82 20.81 -3.17
N ASP A 234 -17.48 21.01 -4.30
CA ASP A 234 -18.79 20.43 -4.59
C ASP A 234 -18.72 18.90 -4.69
N ASN A 235 -17.62 18.40 -5.25
CA ASN A 235 -17.36 16.97 -5.31
C ASN A 235 -17.12 16.35 -3.93
N LEU A 236 -16.52 17.06 -2.97
CA LEU A 236 -16.26 16.54 -1.63
C LEU A 236 -17.44 16.74 -0.67
N LYS A 237 -18.41 17.58 -1.03
CA LYS A 237 -19.59 17.89 -0.22
C LYS A 237 -20.41 16.61 0.05
N GLY A 238 -20.73 16.37 1.31
CA GLY A 238 -21.45 15.18 1.76
C GLY A 238 -20.60 13.91 1.81
N LYS A 239 -19.30 13.97 1.49
CA LYS A 239 -18.40 12.81 1.51
C LYS A 239 -17.53 12.79 2.75
N VAL A 240 -17.02 11.61 3.05
CA VAL A 240 -16.06 11.39 4.13
C VAL A 240 -14.65 11.37 3.55
N VAL A 241 -13.78 12.21 4.11
CA VAL A 241 -12.36 12.29 3.73
C VAL A 241 -11.51 11.94 4.94
N ILE A 242 -10.61 10.98 4.79
CA ILE A 242 -9.63 10.62 5.83
C ILE A 242 -8.31 11.31 5.51
N GLU A 243 -7.90 12.28 6.33
CA GLU A 243 -6.76 13.20 6.16
C GLU A 243 -6.83 14.07 4.91
N TYR A 244 -6.77 13.44 3.74
CA TYR A 244 -6.80 14.07 2.45
C TYR A 244 -7.47 13.14 1.40
N PRO A 245 -8.14 13.70 0.38
CA PRO A 245 -8.86 12.90 -0.61
C PRO A 245 -7.89 12.14 -1.52
N THR A 246 -8.30 10.94 -1.91
CA THR A 246 -7.54 10.07 -2.82
C THR A 246 -8.41 9.77 -4.03
N LEU A 247 -7.98 10.28 -5.17
CA LEU A 247 -8.71 10.19 -6.44
C LEU A 247 -8.09 9.08 -7.28
N HIS A 248 -8.94 8.19 -7.78
CA HIS A 248 -8.58 7.13 -8.70
C HIS A 248 -9.02 7.54 -10.09
N VAL A 249 -8.07 7.71 -11.00
CA VAL A 249 -8.34 8.05 -12.39
C VAL A 249 -8.34 6.74 -13.16
N VAL A 250 -9.49 6.33 -13.68
CA VAL A 250 -9.70 5.04 -14.33
C VAL A 250 -10.35 5.26 -15.68
N LEU A 251 -9.96 4.48 -16.69
CA LEU A 251 -10.62 4.48 -17.98
C LEU A 251 -11.85 3.58 -17.94
N ARG A 252 -12.96 4.00 -18.54
CA ARG A 252 -14.24 3.25 -18.60
C ARG A 252 -14.06 1.79 -18.99
N LYS A 253 -13.14 1.51 -19.93
CA LYS A 253 -12.81 0.17 -20.42
C LYS A 253 -12.30 -0.80 -19.34
N PHE A 254 -11.73 -0.27 -18.25
CA PHE A 254 -11.15 -1.06 -17.16
C PHE A 254 -11.88 -0.85 -15.82
N THR A 255 -13.12 -0.34 -15.86
CA THR A 255 -13.94 -0.14 -14.65
C THR A 255 -14.55 -1.43 -14.11
N THR A 256 -14.54 -2.51 -14.89
CA THR A 256 -15.14 -3.80 -14.55
C THR A 256 -14.63 -4.39 -13.24
N ASP A 257 -13.38 -4.09 -12.87
CA ASP A 257 -12.77 -4.57 -11.62
C ASP A 257 -13.17 -3.74 -10.39
N MET A 258 -13.86 -2.61 -10.57
CA MET A 258 -14.24 -1.68 -9.50
C MET A 258 -15.76 -1.62 -9.32
N VAL A 259 -16.23 -1.85 -8.09
CA VAL A 259 -17.64 -1.69 -7.75
C VAL A 259 -17.98 -0.21 -7.58
N ILE A 260 -18.51 0.40 -8.65
CA ILE A 260 -18.95 1.80 -8.67
C ILE A 260 -20.41 1.89 -8.20
N LEU A 261 -20.68 2.76 -7.22
CA LEU A 261 -22.03 3.03 -6.75
C LEU A 261 -22.75 4.01 -7.68
N GLY A 262 -23.89 3.57 -8.21
CA GLY A 262 -24.76 4.36 -9.09
C GLY A 262 -24.98 3.73 -10.47
N GLN A 263 -24.06 2.86 -10.95
CA GLN A 263 -24.19 2.22 -12.26
C GLN A 263 -25.06 0.94 -12.25
N ASN A 264 -25.46 0.45 -11.08
CA ASN A 264 -26.34 -0.73 -10.97
C ASN A 264 -27.85 -0.41 -11.08
N VAL A 265 -28.27 0.86 -11.07
CA VAL A 265 -29.70 1.18 -11.22
C VAL A 265 -30.14 1.19 -12.68
N ASN A 266 -29.27 1.59 -13.62
CA ASN A 266 -29.64 1.69 -15.04
C ASN A 266 -29.51 0.36 -15.82
N LYS A 267 -28.73 -0.61 -15.31
CA LYS A 267 -28.65 -1.94 -15.93
C LYS A 267 -29.84 -2.84 -15.57
N GLU A 268 -30.46 -2.65 -14.41
CA GLU A 268 -31.65 -3.42 -14.03
C GLU A 268 -32.92 -2.87 -14.68
N ILE A 269 -33.06 -1.54 -14.80
CA ILE A 269 -34.22 -0.91 -15.45
C ILE A 269 -34.25 -1.19 -16.96
N ASN A 270 -33.09 -1.25 -17.63
CA ASN A 270 -33.04 -1.58 -19.06
C ASN A 270 -33.29 -3.07 -19.33
N LYS A 271 -32.98 -3.95 -18.37
CA LYS A 271 -33.27 -5.38 -18.47
C LYS A 271 -34.76 -5.66 -18.31
N SER A 272 -35.42 -5.00 -17.36
CA SER A 272 -36.88 -5.12 -17.17
C SER A 272 -37.69 -4.55 -18.36
N ASN A 273 -37.16 -3.54 -19.06
CA ASN A 273 -37.84 -2.95 -20.22
C ASN A 273 -37.63 -3.77 -21.52
N GLU A 274 -36.51 -4.48 -21.67
CA GLU A 274 -36.29 -5.39 -22.81
C GLU A 274 -37.09 -6.69 -22.69
N ASP A 275 -37.32 -7.19 -21.47
CA ASP A 275 -38.08 -8.42 -21.23
C ASP A 275 -39.59 -8.22 -21.48
N MET A 276 -40.15 -7.01 -21.26
CA MET A 276 -41.57 -6.72 -21.56
C MET A 276 -41.87 -6.50 -23.06
N ILE A 277 -40.88 -6.21 -23.90
CA ILE A 277 -41.10 -5.97 -25.33
C ILE A 277 -41.09 -7.29 -26.13
N LYS A 278 -40.50 -8.36 -25.58
CA LYS A 278 -40.42 -9.67 -26.26
C LYS A 278 -41.67 -10.54 -26.14
N GLU A 279 -42.57 -10.28 -25.20
CA GLU A 279 -43.78 -11.10 -25.03
C GLU A 279 -44.97 -10.67 -25.92
N ASN A 280 -44.89 -9.50 -26.57
CA ASN A 280 -46.01 -8.94 -27.32
C ASN A 280 -45.96 -9.15 -28.85
N SER A 281 -45.13 -10.06 -29.39
CA SER A 281 -44.96 -10.18 -30.85
C SER A 281 -45.04 -11.60 -31.44
N SER A 282 -45.72 -12.57 -30.79
CA SER A 282 -45.92 -13.89 -31.43
C SER A 282 -47.30 -14.51 -31.18
N SER A 283 -48.32 -13.98 -31.82
CA SER A 283 -49.60 -14.68 -32.02
C SER A 283 -50.14 -14.37 -33.42
N GLU A 284 -50.61 -15.42 -34.11
CA GLU A 284 -51.16 -15.51 -35.50
C GLU A 284 -50.07 -15.72 -36.57
N GLU A 285 -50.05 -16.77 -37.41
CA GLU A 285 -51.04 -17.69 -38.01
C GLU A 285 -50.33 -19.07 -38.21
N GLY A 286 -50.90 -20.28 -38.25
CA GLY A 286 -52.18 -20.77 -38.73
C GLY A 286 -51.87 -21.89 -39.76
N GLU A 287 -52.04 -23.17 -39.41
CA GLU A 287 -52.19 -24.22 -40.44
C GLU A 287 -52.99 -25.42 -39.90
N ILE A 288 -54.01 -25.79 -40.68
CA ILE A 288 -55.01 -26.82 -40.44
C ILE A 288 -54.57 -28.05 -41.25
N HIS A 289 -54.61 -29.25 -40.66
CA HIS A 289 -55.06 -30.41 -41.43
C HIS A 289 -55.76 -31.44 -40.54
N ASP A 290 -56.78 -32.00 -41.16
CA ASP A 290 -57.90 -32.77 -40.65
C ASP A 290 -57.60 -34.30 -40.61
N SER A 291 -58.52 -35.00 -39.95
CA SER A 291 -58.95 -36.40 -40.17
C SER A 291 -58.15 -37.56 -39.55
N SER A 292 -58.66 -38.13 -38.45
CA SER A 292 -59.50 -39.36 -38.43
C SER A 292 -59.74 -39.84 -37.00
#